data_AF-A0A2N3VBI9-F1
#
_entry.id   AF-A0A2N3VBI9-F1
#
_cell.length_a   1.000
_cell.length_b   1.000
_cell.length_c   1.000
_cell.angle_alpha   90.00
_cell.angle_beta   90.00
_cell.angle_gamma   90.00
#
_symmetry.space_group_name_H-M   'P 1'
#
loop_
_entity.id
_entity.type
_entity.pdbx_description
1 polymer ?
#
loop_
_entity_poly.entity_id
_entity_poly.type
_entity_poly.pdbx_seq_one_letter_code
_entity_poly.pdbx_strand_id
1 'polypeptide(L)' 'MPVPTPPRMNLAGVCCYCLHRDCEKPSCIKTYAATTWEVCTRCGGTEYIDGHRYPEDASERCRWCHGGLSFTLTSPER' A
#
# COMPACT_ATOMS: atom_id res chain seq x y z
N MET A 1 18.06 -0.02 0.13
CA MET A 1 17.39 -1.33 0.03
C MET A 1 16.11 -1.14 -0.78
N PRO A 2 15.72 -2.08 -1.67
CA PRO A 2 14.45 -1.97 -2.37
C PRO A 2 13.29 -2.03 -1.37
N VAL A 3 12.29 -1.19 -1.56
CA VAL A 3 11.07 -1.24 -0.74
C VAL A 3 10.30 -2.49 -1.14
N PRO A 4 9.90 -3.36 -0.19
CA PRO A 4 9.16 -4.56 -0.53
C PRO A 4 7.80 -4.19 -1.14
N THR A 5 7.55 -4.67 -2.35
CA THR A 5 6.23 -4.57 -2.99
C THR A 5 5.24 -5.43 -2.22
N PRO A 6 4.20 -4.85 -1.58
CA PRO A 6 3.21 -5.61 -0.84
C PRO A 6 2.37 -6.44 -1.82
N PRO A 7 1.94 -7.66 -1.45
CA PRO A 7 1.11 -8.46 -2.32
C PRO A 7 -0.18 -7.73 -2.75
N ARG A 8 -0.58 -7.91 -4.02
CA ARG A 8 -1.86 -7.39 -4.54
C ARG A 8 -3.07 -7.88 -3.76
N MET A 9 -2.97 -9.09 -3.22
CA MET A 9 -4.00 -9.75 -2.43
C MET A 9 -3.65 -9.60 -0.96
N ASN A 10 -4.60 -9.16 -0.14
CA ASN A 10 -4.40 -9.15 1.31
C ASN A 10 -4.41 -10.59 1.87
N LEU A 11 -4.14 -10.73 3.17
CA LEU A 11 -4.08 -12.03 3.85
C LEU A 11 -5.39 -12.83 3.77
N ALA A 12 -6.53 -12.16 3.57
CA ALA A 12 -7.84 -12.79 3.41
C ALA A 12 -8.14 -13.21 1.96
N GLY A 13 -7.16 -13.13 1.05
CA GLY A 13 -7.35 -13.44 -0.37
C GLY A 13 -8.21 -12.41 -1.09
N VAL A 14 -8.26 -11.17 -0.62
CA VAL A 14 -9.04 -10.07 -1.24
C VAL A 14 -8.11 -9.11 -1.98
N CYS A 15 -8.49 -8.75 -3.20
CA CYS A 15 -7.74 -7.79 -4.02
C CYS A 15 -7.79 -6.38 -3.44
N CYS A 16 -6.63 -5.75 -3.25
CA CYS A 16 -6.53 -4.39 -2.72
C CYS A 16 -7.12 -3.30 -3.63
N TYR A 17 -7.38 -3.60 -4.91
CA TYR A 17 -7.94 -2.62 -5.86
C TYR A 17 -9.45 -2.72 -6.03
N CYS A 18 -9.99 -3.94 -6.18
CA CYS A 18 -11.41 -4.15 -6.48
C CYS A 18 -12.20 -4.80 -5.35
N LEU A 19 -11.55 -5.15 -4.23
CA LEU A 19 -12.16 -5.73 -3.04
C LEU A 19 -12.89 -7.08 -3.24
N HIS A 20 -12.66 -7.75 -4.37
CA HIS A 20 -13.14 -9.11 -4.61
C HIS A 20 -12.12 -10.16 -4.15
N ARG A 21 -12.64 -11.28 -3.63
CA ARG A 21 -11.85 -12.49 -3.35
C ARG A 21 -11.34 -13.10 -4.66
N ASP A 22 -10.16 -13.73 -4.60
CA ASP A 22 -9.57 -14.52 -5.69
C ASP A 22 -9.56 -13.79 -7.04
N CYS A 23 -9.31 -12.48 -7.03
CA CYS A 23 -9.44 -11.64 -8.20
C CYS A 23 -8.36 -11.92 -9.24
N GLU A 24 -8.77 -12.25 -10.46
CA GLU A 24 -7.91 -12.40 -11.64
C GLU A 24 -8.17 -11.32 -12.73
N LYS A 25 -8.87 -10.23 -12.38
CA LYS A 25 -9.22 -9.19 -13.36
C LYS A 25 -7.95 -8.60 -14.00
N PRO A 26 -7.84 -8.60 -15.36
CA PRO A 26 -6.65 -8.08 -16.04
C PRO A 26 -6.34 -6.62 -15.71
N SER A 27 -7.36 -5.80 -15.48
CA SER A 27 -7.18 -4.40 -15.07
C SER A 27 -6.46 -4.29 -13.73
N CYS A 28 -6.86 -5.04 -12.70
CA CYS A 28 -6.21 -5.01 -11.39
C CYS A 28 -4.76 -5.53 -11.44
N ILE A 29 -4.50 -6.56 -12.26
CA ILE A 29 -3.14 -7.10 -12.46
C ILE A 29 -2.26 -6.05 -13.13
N LYS A 30 -2.75 -5.43 -14.21
CA LYS A 30 -2.02 -4.38 -14.95
C LYS A 30 -1.75 -3.17 -14.06
N THR A 31 -2.75 -2.70 -13.31
CA THR A 31 -2.62 -1.59 -12.36
C THR A 31 -1.56 -1.91 -11.31
N TYR A 32 -1.58 -3.11 -10.73
CA TYR A 32 -0.58 -3.52 -9.75
C TYR A 32 0.83 -3.58 -10.33
N ALA A 33 0.99 -4.13 -11.54
CA ALA A 33 2.29 -4.17 -12.23
C ALA A 33 2.82 -2.77 -12.57
N ALA A 34 1.93 -1.79 -12.78
CA ALA A 34 2.27 -0.39 -13.02
C ALA A 34 2.30 0.46 -11.73
N THR A 35 2.30 -0.17 -10.55
CA THR A 35 2.35 0.54 -9.26
C THR A 35 3.76 0.43 -8.68
N THR A 36 4.39 1.57 -8.42
CA THR A 36 5.63 1.65 -7.65
C THR A 36 5.31 1.91 -6.20
N TRP A 37 5.96 1.18 -5.29
CA TRP A 37 5.78 1.30 -3.85
C TRP A 37 7.02 1.91 -3.20
N GLU A 38 6.79 2.75 -2.20
CA GLU A 38 7.85 3.40 -1.43
C GLU A 38 7.47 3.47 0.05
N VAL A 39 8.48 3.66 0.91
CA VAL A 39 8.23 3.91 2.34
C VAL A 39 7.52 5.26 2.46
N CYS A 40 6.38 5.28 3.12
CA CYS A 40 5.64 6.51 3.33
C CYS A 40 6.47 7.48 4.17
N THR A 41 6.85 8.59 3.57
CA THR A 41 7.68 9.63 4.21
C THR A 41 6.94 10.39 5.29
N ARG A 42 5.60 10.38 5.28
CA ARG A 42 4.78 11.06 6.31
C ARG A 42 4.81 10.36 7.67
N CYS A 43 4.75 9.02 7.67
CA CYS A 43 4.79 8.22 8.91
C CYS A 43 6.13 7.50 9.11
N GLY A 44 7.12 7.72 8.24
CA GLY A 44 8.41 7.03 8.29
C GLY A 44 8.29 5.51 8.14
N GLY A 45 7.24 5.02 7.47
CA GLY A 45 7.01 3.59 7.30
C GLY A 45 6.36 2.86 8.49
N THR A 46 5.99 3.58 9.54
CA THR A 46 5.46 2.97 10.77
C THR A 46 3.96 2.73 10.75
N GLU A 47 3.25 3.22 9.72
CA GLU A 47 1.79 3.28 9.65
C GLU A 47 1.13 4.30 10.61
N TYR A 48 1.82 4.75 11.66
CA TYR A 48 1.28 5.69 12.63
C TYR A 48 1.85 7.10 12.44
N ILE A 49 1.04 8.12 12.70
CA ILE A 49 1.49 9.53 12.57
C ILE A 49 2.58 9.80 13.61
N ASP A 50 3.43 10.80 13.36
CA ASP A 50 4.54 11.22 14.24
C ASP A 50 5.61 10.16 14.52
N GLY A 51 5.67 9.10 13.70
CA GLY A 51 6.72 8.09 13.76
C GLY A 51 6.57 7.10 14.92
N HIS A 52 5.40 7.05 15.55
CA HIS A 52 5.09 6.05 16.56
C HIS A 52 5.23 4.65 15.96
N ARG A 53 5.98 3.77 16.63
CA ARG A 53 6.14 2.38 16.17
C ARG A 53 5.04 1.46 16.67
N TYR A 54 4.44 1.83 17.80
CA TYR A 54 3.49 1.00 18.52
C TYR A 54 2.10 1.66 18.54
N PRO A 55 1.03 0.91 18.24
CA PRO A 55 -0.32 1.44 18.21
C PRO A 55 -0.80 2.00 19.55
N GLU A 56 -0.33 1.46 20.68
CA GLU A 56 -0.68 1.94 22.02
C GLU A 56 -0.16 3.35 22.31
N ASP A 57 0.93 3.74 21.66
CA ASP A 57 1.54 5.07 21.80
C ASP A 57 1.02 6.04 20.73
N ALA A 58 0.33 5.53 19.71
CA ALA A 58 -0.12 6.31 18.56
C ALA A 58 -1.57 6.79 18.74
N SER A 59 -1.79 8.09 18.58
CA SER A 59 -3.14 8.68 18.56
C SER A 59 -3.88 8.43 17.24
N GLU A 60 -3.15 8.38 16.12
CA GLU A 60 -3.74 8.30 14.78
C GLU A 60 -2.93 7.41 13.83
N ARG A 61 -3.65 6.69 12.96
CA ARG A 61 -3.07 6.00 11.79
C ARG A 61 -2.90 6.98 10.63
N CYS A 62 -1.83 6.77 9.86
CA CYS A 62 -1.56 7.55 8.66
C CYS A 62 -2.59 7.25 7.58
N ARG A 63 -3.45 8.23 7.28
CA ARG A 63 -4.52 8.13 6.26
C ARG A 63 -4.03 8.15 4.82
N TRP A 64 -2.72 8.32 4.60
CA TRP A 64 -2.11 8.53 3.28
C TRP A 64 -1.28 7.33 2.80
N CYS A 65 -1.20 6.28 3.60
CA CYS A 65 -0.41 5.09 3.31
C CYS A 65 -1.21 3.82 3.54
N HIS A 66 -0.70 2.70 3.03
CA HIS A 66 -1.18 1.36 3.30
C HIS A 66 -0.12 0.64 4.14
N GLY A 67 -0.31 0.61 5.46
CA GLY A 67 0.61 -0.11 6.35
C GLY A 67 2.04 0.44 6.31
N GLY A 68 2.19 1.77 6.24
CA GLY A 68 3.50 2.43 6.13
C GLY A 68 4.05 2.57 4.71
N LEU A 69 3.35 2.09 3.69
CA LEU A 69 3.77 2.21 2.29
C LEU A 69 2.89 3.19 1.52
N SER A 70 3.50 4.10 0.77
CA SER A 70 2.81 4.87 -0.27
C SER A 70 3.03 4.23 -1.63
N PHE A 71 2.15 4.53 -2.56
CA PHE A 71 2.27 4.03 -3.92
C PHE A 71 1.99 5.13 -4.92
N THR A 72 2.67 5.04 -6.06
CA THR A 72 2.41 5.89 -7.22
C THR A 72 2.08 4.99 -8.40
N LEU A 73 0.98 5.31 -9.07
CA LEU A 73 0.69 4.71 -10.36
C LEU A 73 1.61 5.36 -11.39
N THR A 74 2.53 4.58 -11.95
CA THR A 74 3.13 4.99 -13.23
C THR A 74 2.03 4.95 -14.27
N SER A 75 1.38 6.11 -14.49
CA SER A 75 0.53 6.26 -15.65
C SER A 75 1.41 6.03 -16.87
N PRO A 76 1.04 5.13 -17.81
CA PRO A 76 1.56 5.30 -19.16
C PRO A 76 1.12 6.70 -19.58
N GLU A 77 2.08 7.51 -20.02
CA GLU A 77 1.84 8.86 -20.50
C GLU A 77 0.70 8.85 -21.53
N ARG A 78 -0.12 9.90 -21.47
CA ARG A 78 -1.27 10.14 -22.34
C ARG A 78 -0.87 10.20 -23.80
#